data_AF-A0A537DDG0-F1
#
_entry.id   AF-A0A537DDG0-F1
#
_cell.length_a   1.000
_cell.length_b   1.000
_cell.length_c   1.000
_cell.angle_alpha   90.00
_cell.angle_beta   90.00
_cell.angle_gamma   90.00
#
_symmetry.space_group_name_H-M   'P 1'
#
loop_
_entity.id
_entity.type
_entity.pdbx_description
1 polymer ?
#
loop_
_entity_poly.entity_id
_entity_poly.type
_entity_poly.pdbx_seq_one_letter_code
_entity_poly.pdbx_strand_id
1 'polypeptide(L)'
;MKSINRYLKHRKGINTILASLLMVVIVVVASVMVYAWSTGLLGTLLVQPNVGKEALNLNTASFPTNYNVTLIAQNSGTVATTFTTYYVKNATGTTWTQTAWSWAPTIQPNSPGTIQIGLNVAGGSYSTSTFYFVPGNSYTVTLVTSRNNQFTFSVVR
;
A
#
# COMPACT_ATOMS: atom_id res chain seq x y z
N MET A 1 -49.60 29.98 54.09
CA MET A 1 -49.92 28.77 53.32
C MET A 1 -48.64 27.98 53.06
N LYS A 2 -48.34 26.93 53.85
CA LYS A 2 -47.05 26.21 53.83
C LYS A 2 -47.25 24.70 53.98
N SER A 3 -47.94 24.06 53.02
CA SER A 3 -48.17 22.61 53.07
C SER A 3 -48.08 21.85 51.74
N ILE A 4 -47.78 22.51 50.61
CA ILE A 4 -47.80 21.85 49.28
C ILE A 4 -46.47 21.13 48.93
N ASN A 5 -45.31 21.59 49.45
CA ASN A 5 -44.01 21.01 49.09
C ASN A 5 -43.67 19.66 49.73
N ARG A 6 -44.55 19.07 50.54
CA ARG A 6 -44.27 17.81 51.24
C ARG A 6 -44.50 16.57 50.36
N TYR A 7 -45.38 16.66 49.35
CA TYR A 7 -45.70 15.55 48.44
C TYR A 7 -44.70 15.34 47.30
N LEU A 8 -43.91 16.36 46.94
CA LEU A 8 -42.82 16.23 45.95
C LEU A 8 -41.58 15.52 46.54
N LYS A 9 -41.51 15.32 47.86
CA LYS A 9 -40.32 14.80 48.57
C LYS A 9 -40.17 13.27 48.53
N HIS A 10 -41.21 12.53 48.11
CA HIS A 10 -41.22 11.06 48.05
C HIS A 10 -40.95 10.44 46.66
N ARG A 11 -40.63 11.24 45.63
CA ARG A 11 -40.24 10.72 44.29
C ARG A 11 -38.80 10.22 44.18
N LYS A 12 -38.00 10.28 45.26
CA LYS A 12 -36.59 9.88 45.26
C LYS A 12 -36.40 8.40 44.88
N GLY A 13 -37.27 7.49 45.35
CA GLY A 13 -37.18 6.06 45.03
C GLY A 13 -37.54 5.75 43.58
N ILE A 14 -38.59 6.39 43.06
CA ILE A 14 -39.03 6.23 41.66
C ILE A 14 -37.95 6.74 40.69
N ASN A 15 -37.29 7.87 41.02
CA ASN A 15 -36.22 8.41 40.18
C ASN A 15 -35.01 7.47 40.09
N THR A 16 -34.66 6.74 41.16
CA THR A 16 -33.57 5.76 41.12
C THR A 16 -33.89 4.57 40.23
N ILE A 17 -35.14 4.09 40.25
CA ILE A 17 -35.61 3.00 39.38
C ILE A 17 -35.68 3.48 37.92
N LEU A 18 -36.17 4.70 37.68
CA LEU A 18 -36.16 5.29 36.34
C LEU A 18 -34.74 5.47 35.81
N ALA A 19 -33.81 5.92 36.67
CA ALA A 19 -32.41 6.12 36.28
C ALA A 19 -31.73 4.79 35.93
N SER A 20 -31.98 3.72 36.68
CA SER A 20 -31.40 2.40 36.38
C SER A 20 -31.97 1.81 35.10
N LEU A 21 -33.28 1.92 34.85
CA LEU A 21 -33.89 1.50 33.59
C LEU A 21 -33.34 2.28 32.39
N LEU A 22 -33.19 3.59 32.54
CA LEU A 22 -32.63 4.45 31.50
C LEU A 22 -31.17 4.08 31.19
N MET A 23 -30.35 3.82 32.22
CA MET A 23 -28.98 3.34 32.08
C MET A 23 -28.89 2.04 31.27
N VAL A 24 -29.77 1.07 31.55
CA VAL A 24 -29.77 -0.20 30.81
C VAL A 24 -30.13 0.04 29.34
N VAL A 25 -31.14 0.87 29.07
CA VAL A 25 -31.57 1.15 27.69
C VAL A 25 -30.47 1.82 26.88
N ILE A 26 -29.78 2.82 27.43
CA ILE A 26 -28.69 3.50 26.69
C ILE A 26 -27.52 2.56 26.42
N VAL A 27 -27.19 1.65 27.35
CA VAL A 27 -26.11 0.68 27.17
C VAL A 27 -26.46 -0.30 26.05
N VAL A 28 -27.70 -0.78 25.99
CA VAL A 28 -28.18 -1.67 24.93
C VAL A 28 -28.16 -0.97 23.58
N VAL A 29 -28.63 0.28 23.52
CA VAL A 29 -28.67 1.04 22.27
C VAL A 29 -27.25 1.36 21.77
N ALA A 30 -26.34 1.73 22.65
CA ALA A 30 -24.94 1.96 22.32
C ALA A 30 -24.23 0.68 21.85
N SER A 31 -24.48 -0.47 22.50
CA SER A 31 -23.84 -1.73 22.11
C SER A 31 -24.28 -2.21 20.73
N VAL A 32 -25.57 -2.05 20.38
CA VAL A 32 -26.08 -2.41 19.05
C VAL A 32 -25.48 -1.51 17.95
N MET A 33 -25.31 -0.21 18.20
CA MET A 33 -24.65 0.67 17.24
C MET A 33 -23.18 0.30 17.04
N VAL A 34 -22.45 0.01 18.12
CA VAL A 34 -21.05 -0.43 18.04
C VAL A 34 -20.94 -1.77 17.30
N TYR A 35 -21.87 -2.70 17.52
CA TYR A 35 -21.91 -3.97 16.80
C TYR A 35 -22.17 -3.78 15.30
N ALA A 36 -23.17 -2.97 14.93
CA ALA A 36 -23.48 -2.66 13.53
C ALA A 36 -22.31 -1.94 12.82
N TRP A 37 -21.63 -1.03 13.53
CA TRP A 37 -20.46 -0.34 13.00
C TRP A 37 -19.25 -1.27 12.84
N SER A 38 -19.00 -2.12 13.83
CA SER A 38 -17.91 -3.10 13.81
C SER A 38 -18.11 -4.12 12.67
N THR A 39 -19.32 -4.64 12.49
CA THR A 39 -19.63 -5.56 11.39
C THR A 39 -19.57 -4.89 10.02
N GLY A 40 -19.97 -3.62 9.90
CA GLY A 40 -19.82 -2.83 8.67
C GLY A 40 -18.36 -2.60 8.27
N LEU A 41 -17.50 -2.24 9.24
CA LEU A 41 -16.06 -2.07 9.01
C LEU A 41 -15.38 -3.39 8.60
N LEU A 42 -15.70 -4.49 9.27
CA LEU A 42 -15.16 -5.80 8.90
C LEU A 42 -15.66 -6.24 7.51
N GLY A 43 -16.91 -5.93 7.16
CA GLY A 43 -17.45 -6.19 5.81
C GLY A 43 -16.67 -5.50 4.71
N THR A 44 -16.25 -4.24 4.91
CA THR A 44 -15.43 -3.51 3.92
C THR A 44 -13.97 -3.93 3.88
N LEU A 45 -13.44 -4.51 4.97
CA LEU A 45 -12.08 -5.03 5.02
C LEU A 45 -11.97 -6.46 4.46
N LEU A 46 -13.02 -7.28 4.62
CA LEU A 46 -13.05 -8.66 4.13
C LEU A 46 -13.47 -8.75 2.65
N VAL A 47 -14.31 -7.84 2.18
CA VAL A 47 -14.61 -7.69 0.75
C VAL A 47 -13.57 -6.77 0.14
N GLN A 48 -12.44 -7.34 -0.27
CA GLN A 48 -11.49 -6.58 -1.08
C GLN A 48 -12.22 -6.14 -2.35
N PRO A 49 -12.34 -4.83 -2.63
CA PRO A 49 -12.98 -4.37 -3.85
C PRO A 49 -12.24 -5.00 -5.03
N ASN A 50 -13.00 -5.46 -6.03
CA ASN A 50 -12.48 -6.11 -7.24
C ASN A 50 -11.79 -5.10 -8.19
N VAL A 51 -11.15 -4.08 -7.62
CA VAL A 51 -10.28 -3.16 -8.32
C VAL A 51 -9.02 -3.92 -8.71
N GLY A 52 -8.62 -3.77 -9.96
CA GLY A 52 -7.43 -4.39 -10.49
C GLY A 52 -6.21 -4.15 -9.61
N LYS A 53 -5.63 -5.21 -9.05
CA LYS A 53 -4.47 -5.16 -8.18
C LYS A 53 -3.21 -5.37 -9.00
N GLU A 54 -2.29 -4.41 -8.97
CA GLU A 54 -0.93 -4.62 -9.47
C GLU A 54 -0.11 -5.32 -8.38
N ALA A 55 0.53 -6.44 -8.71
CA ALA A 55 1.45 -7.11 -7.81
C ALA A 55 2.57 -7.76 -8.63
N LEU A 56 3.82 -7.45 -8.31
CA LEU A 56 4.99 -7.98 -8.99
C LEU A 56 5.93 -8.61 -7.98
N ASN A 57 6.38 -9.82 -8.29
CA ASN A 57 7.41 -10.52 -7.53
C ASN A 57 8.62 -10.71 -8.44
N LEU A 58 9.81 -10.46 -7.91
CA LEU A 58 11.04 -10.74 -8.64
C LEU A 58 11.36 -12.23 -8.55
N ASN A 59 11.57 -12.88 -9.70
CA ASN A 59 11.99 -14.28 -9.76
C ASN A 59 13.52 -14.35 -9.82
N THR A 60 14.13 -13.65 -10.78
CA THR A 60 15.58 -13.67 -11.00
C THR A 60 16.07 -12.33 -11.52
N ALA A 61 17.33 -12.01 -11.21
CA ALA A 61 18.05 -10.87 -11.78
C ALA A 61 19.36 -11.36 -12.41
N SER A 62 19.73 -10.78 -13.54
CA SER A 62 20.99 -11.07 -14.23
C SER A 62 21.61 -9.77 -14.75
N PHE A 63 22.93 -9.72 -14.84
CA PHE A 63 23.67 -8.54 -15.28
C PHE A 63 24.49 -8.88 -16.53
N PRO A 64 23.91 -8.81 -17.73
CA PRO A 64 24.63 -9.14 -18.96
C PRO A 64 25.86 -8.27 -19.20
N THR A 65 25.83 -7.02 -18.73
CA THR A 65 26.93 -6.05 -18.86
C THR A 65 27.08 -5.19 -17.60
N ASN A 66 28.09 -4.33 -17.55
CA ASN A 66 28.25 -3.34 -16.49
C ASN A 66 27.20 -2.22 -16.52
N TYR A 67 26.40 -2.13 -17.59
CA TYR A 67 25.42 -1.06 -17.78
C TYR A 67 23.99 -1.58 -17.84
N ASN A 68 23.78 -2.89 -17.88
CA ASN A 68 22.46 -3.46 -18.07
C ASN A 68 22.16 -4.50 -16.98
N VAL A 69 20.93 -4.45 -16.47
CA VAL A 69 20.36 -5.50 -15.61
C VAL A 69 19.07 -5.99 -16.25
N THR A 70 18.90 -7.30 -16.30
CA THR A 70 17.69 -7.97 -16.78
C THR A 70 17.01 -8.65 -15.59
N LEU A 71 15.82 -8.18 -15.26
CA LEU A 71 14.97 -8.73 -14.22
C LEU A 71 13.89 -9.59 -14.87
N ILE A 72 13.66 -10.78 -14.33
CA ILE A 72 12.49 -11.60 -14.64
C ILE A 72 11.58 -11.48 -13.42
N ALA A 73 10.43 -10.84 -13.63
CA ALA A 73 9.43 -10.66 -12.58
C ALA A 73 8.11 -11.27 -13.00
N GLN A 74 7.40 -11.89 -12.05
CA GLN A 74 6.08 -12.45 -12.26
C GLN A 74 5.02 -11.49 -11.75
N ASN A 75 4.06 -11.17 -12.63
CA ASN A 75 2.88 -10.41 -12.24
C ASN A 75 1.91 -11.36 -11.52
N SER A 76 1.83 -11.26 -10.20
CA SER A 76 0.87 -11.99 -9.36
C SER A 76 -0.41 -11.18 -9.10
N GLY A 77 -0.58 -10.08 -9.82
CA GLY A 77 -1.75 -9.21 -9.77
C GLY A 77 -2.89 -9.69 -10.66
N THR A 78 -3.99 -8.97 -10.63
CA THR A 78 -5.18 -9.22 -11.46
C THR A 78 -5.24 -8.35 -12.71
N VAL A 79 -4.31 -7.39 -12.87
CA VAL A 79 -4.23 -6.49 -14.02
C VAL A 79 -2.83 -6.44 -14.61
N ALA A 80 -2.76 -6.14 -15.92
CA ALA A 80 -1.50 -5.94 -16.61
C ALA A 80 -0.75 -4.74 -16.00
N THR A 81 0.55 -4.90 -15.80
CA THR A 81 1.41 -3.86 -15.24
C THR A 81 2.30 -3.29 -16.33
N THR A 82 2.18 -1.98 -16.55
CA THR A 82 2.98 -1.21 -17.52
C THR A 82 3.84 -0.22 -16.76
N PHE A 83 5.11 -0.08 -17.11
CA PHE A 83 6.04 0.81 -16.43
C PHE A 83 6.21 2.14 -17.17
N THR A 84 6.55 3.18 -16.43
CA THR A 84 6.79 4.54 -16.98
C THR A 84 8.17 5.05 -16.60
N THR A 85 8.62 4.77 -15.38
CA THR A 85 9.93 5.19 -14.88
C THR A 85 10.62 4.07 -14.11
N TYR A 86 11.94 4.15 -14.04
CA TYR A 86 12.71 3.33 -13.11
C TYR A 86 13.86 4.12 -12.50
N TYR A 87 14.26 3.67 -11.32
CA TYR A 87 15.36 4.20 -10.54
C TYR A 87 16.27 3.05 -10.15
N VAL A 88 17.57 3.28 -10.20
CA VAL A 88 18.56 2.33 -9.72
C VAL A 88 19.47 3.07 -8.75
N LYS A 89 19.50 2.61 -7.51
CA LYS A 89 20.32 3.19 -6.45
C LYS A 89 21.39 2.19 -6.04
N ASN A 90 22.62 2.67 -5.86
CA ASN A 90 23.71 1.86 -5.29
C ASN A 90 23.79 2.04 -3.76
N ALA A 91 24.61 1.22 -3.11
CA ALA A 91 24.85 1.31 -1.67
C ALA A 91 25.43 2.67 -1.21
N THR A 92 26.17 3.37 -2.07
CA THR A 92 26.76 4.68 -1.75
C THR A 92 25.80 5.86 -1.92
N GLY A 93 24.58 5.62 -2.42
CA GLY A 93 23.53 6.64 -2.55
C GLY A 93 23.42 7.32 -3.91
N THR A 94 24.34 7.06 -4.85
CA THR A 94 24.19 7.49 -6.24
C THR A 94 22.98 6.80 -6.86
N THR A 95 22.13 7.59 -7.52
CA THR A 95 20.91 7.10 -8.14
C THR A 95 20.92 7.42 -9.63
N TRP A 96 20.70 6.41 -10.46
CA TRP A 96 20.34 6.55 -11.86
C TRP A 96 18.81 6.61 -11.99
N THR A 97 18.32 7.57 -12.75
CA THR A 97 16.89 7.81 -12.97
C THR A 97 16.59 7.77 -14.45
N GLN A 98 15.54 7.06 -14.84
CA GLN A 98 14.93 7.14 -16.16
C GLN A 98 13.48 7.60 -16.01
N THR A 99 13.19 8.85 -16.40
CA THR A 99 11.86 9.47 -16.23
C THR A 99 10.91 9.21 -17.40
N ALA A 100 11.42 8.79 -18.55
CA ALA A 100 10.62 8.52 -19.74
C ALA A 100 11.04 7.17 -20.36
N TRP A 101 10.63 6.08 -19.74
CA TRP A 101 10.97 4.73 -20.20
C TRP A 101 10.10 4.30 -21.39
N SER A 102 10.47 4.75 -22.59
CA SER A 102 9.69 4.56 -23.82
C SER A 102 9.56 3.12 -24.30
N TRP A 103 10.49 2.25 -23.91
CA TRP A 103 10.55 0.82 -24.25
C TRP A 103 10.24 -0.07 -23.04
N ALA A 104 9.45 0.46 -22.10
CA ALA A 104 8.97 -0.30 -20.95
C ALA A 104 8.10 -1.50 -21.40
N PRO A 105 8.31 -2.71 -20.84
CA PRO A 105 7.48 -3.86 -21.12
C PRO A 105 6.11 -3.73 -20.44
N THR A 106 5.12 -4.42 -20.99
CA THR A 106 3.84 -4.68 -20.32
C THR A 106 3.81 -6.13 -19.85
N ILE A 107 3.62 -6.36 -18.56
CA ILE A 107 3.56 -7.71 -17.99
C ILE A 107 2.11 -8.08 -17.73
N GLN A 108 1.62 -9.08 -18.46
CA GLN A 108 0.25 -9.58 -18.32
C GLN A 108 0.04 -10.29 -16.97
N PRO A 109 -1.18 -10.31 -16.42
CA PRO A 109 -1.49 -11.03 -15.19
C PRO A 109 -1.07 -12.50 -15.24
N ASN A 110 -0.59 -13.02 -14.12
CA ASN A 110 -0.16 -14.42 -13.93
C ASN A 110 0.96 -14.89 -14.89
N SER A 111 1.63 -13.98 -15.58
CA SER A 111 2.73 -14.29 -16.50
C SER A 111 4.06 -13.75 -15.97
N PRO A 112 5.18 -14.46 -16.19
CA PRO A 112 6.49 -13.84 -16.10
C PRO A 112 6.65 -12.76 -17.20
N GLY A 113 7.40 -11.73 -16.88
CA GLY A 113 7.80 -10.68 -17.82
C GLY A 113 9.26 -10.33 -17.65
N THR A 114 9.90 -10.00 -18.77
CA THR A 114 11.30 -9.58 -18.81
C THR A 114 11.37 -8.06 -18.76
N ILE A 115 12.09 -7.54 -17.78
CA ILE A 115 12.33 -6.12 -17.55
C ILE A 115 13.82 -5.86 -17.77
N GLN A 116 14.12 -5.14 -18.84
CA GLN A 116 15.48 -4.71 -19.13
C GLN A 116 15.68 -3.30 -18.59
N ILE A 117 16.74 -3.09 -17.82
CA ILE A 117 17.11 -1.78 -17.29
C ILE A 117 18.50 -1.46 -17.81
N GLY A 118 18.60 -0.33 -18.49
CA GLY A 118 19.86 0.19 -19.02
C GLY A 118 20.31 1.42 -18.24
N LEU A 119 21.60 1.55 -18.00
CA LEU A 119 22.23 2.73 -17.46
C LEU A 119 22.77 3.60 -18.60
N ASN A 120 22.90 4.91 -18.37
CA ASN A 120 23.44 5.86 -19.35
C ASN A 120 22.70 5.85 -20.71
N VAL A 121 21.42 5.49 -20.69
CA VAL A 121 20.53 5.54 -21.85
C VAL A 121 19.91 6.93 -22.01
N ALA A 122 19.51 7.28 -23.24
CA ALA A 122 18.86 8.55 -23.52
C ALA A 122 17.62 8.77 -22.62
N GLY A 123 17.43 10.00 -22.15
CA GLY A 123 16.33 10.39 -21.24
C GLY A 123 16.60 10.14 -19.76
N GLY A 124 17.68 9.44 -19.41
CA GLY A 124 18.06 9.22 -18.01
C GLY A 124 19.21 10.11 -17.53
N SER A 125 19.38 10.19 -16.21
CA SER A 125 20.49 10.93 -15.57
C SER A 125 20.86 10.31 -14.21
N TYR A 126 22.12 10.51 -13.79
CA TYR A 126 22.61 10.12 -12.46
C TYR A 126 22.72 11.33 -11.53
N SER A 127 22.61 11.10 -10.22
CA SER A 127 22.57 12.18 -9.22
C SER A 127 23.92 12.84 -8.91
N THR A 128 25.02 12.07 -8.86
CA THR A 128 26.32 12.58 -8.38
C THR A 128 27.47 12.32 -9.33
N SER A 129 27.60 11.09 -9.82
CA SER A 129 28.74 10.61 -10.59
C SER A 129 28.33 9.47 -11.51
N THR A 130 29.23 9.12 -12.44
CA THR A 130 29.03 8.01 -13.39
C THR A 130 28.56 6.75 -12.67
N PHE A 131 27.48 6.18 -13.17
CA PHE A 131 26.83 5.02 -12.56
C PHE A 131 27.02 3.78 -13.45
N TYR A 132 27.52 2.70 -12.85
CA TYR A 132 27.69 1.40 -13.46
C TYR A 132 27.58 0.30 -12.41
N PHE A 133 27.19 -0.90 -12.86
CA PHE A 133 27.12 -2.08 -12.01
C PHE A 133 28.51 -2.66 -11.81
N VAL A 134 28.83 -3.07 -10.59
CA VAL A 134 30.09 -3.65 -10.16
C VAL A 134 29.77 -4.98 -9.45
N PRO A 135 30.42 -6.09 -9.81
CA PRO A 135 30.23 -7.36 -9.12
C PRO A 135 30.53 -7.26 -7.61
N GLY A 136 29.76 -7.98 -6.80
CA GLY A 136 29.84 -7.97 -5.33
C GLY A 136 29.01 -6.87 -4.66
N ASN A 137 28.42 -5.94 -5.41
CA ASN A 137 27.63 -4.84 -4.86
C ASN A 137 26.12 -5.07 -4.98
N SER A 138 25.39 -4.57 -3.99
CA SER A 138 23.92 -4.54 -3.98
C SER A 138 23.37 -3.24 -4.57
N TYR A 139 22.30 -3.37 -5.33
CA TYR A 139 21.59 -2.30 -6.01
C TYR A 139 20.10 -2.40 -5.71
N THR A 140 19.48 -1.25 -5.46
CA THR A 140 18.04 -1.14 -5.28
C THR A 140 17.42 -0.62 -6.57
N VAL A 141 16.58 -1.44 -7.19
CA VAL A 141 15.82 -1.08 -8.39
C VAL A 141 14.40 -0.76 -7.98
N THR A 142 13.94 0.46 -8.26
CA THR A 142 12.56 0.88 -8.08
C THR A 142 11.92 1.11 -9.44
N LEU A 143 10.82 0.41 -9.70
CA LEU A 143 10.01 0.52 -10.91
C LEU A 143 8.73 1.26 -10.58
N VAL A 144 8.33 2.20 -11.43
CA VAL A 144 7.06 2.92 -11.28
C VAL A 144 6.13 2.56 -12.42
N THR A 145 4.90 2.24 -12.09
CA THR A 145 3.87 1.87 -13.06
C THR A 145 3.15 3.11 -13.60
N SER A 146 2.42 2.95 -14.70
CA SER A 146 1.52 3.99 -15.24
C SER A 146 0.43 4.41 -14.26
N ARG A 147 0.12 3.56 -13.28
CA ARG A 147 -0.82 3.84 -12.18
C ARG A 147 -0.15 4.45 -10.95
N ASN A 148 1.11 4.88 -11.07
CA ASN A 148 1.93 5.43 -9.99
C ASN A 148 2.17 4.47 -8.81
N ASN A 149 2.06 3.16 -9.04
CA ASN A 149 2.49 2.17 -8.06
C ASN A 149 4.00 1.97 -8.14
N GLN A 150 4.66 1.68 -7.02
CA GLN A 150 6.11 1.52 -6.95
C GLN A 150 6.47 0.11 -6.49
N PHE A 151 7.33 -0.56 -7.26
CA PHE A 151 7.88 -1.87 -6.92
C PHE A 151 9.38 -1.75 -6.74
N THR A 152 9.87 -2.11 -5.56
CA THR A 152 11.29 -2.01 -5.22
C THR A 152 11.89 -3.39 -5.00
N PHE A 153 13.01 -3.65 -5.67
CA PHE A 153 13.74 -4.91 -5.59
C PHE A 153 15.21 -4.65 -5.25
N SER A 154 15.77 -5.49 -4.38
CA SER A 154 17.21 -5.50 -4.12
C SER A 154 17.85 -6.59 -4.98
N VAL A 155 18.86 -6.24 -5.75
CA VAL A 155 19.58 -7.15 -6.64
C VAL A 155 21.08 -7.00 -6.43
N VAL A 156 21.80 -8.12 -6.42
CA VAL A 156 23.25 -8.15 -6.26
C VAL A 156 23.85 -8.60 -7.57
N ARG A 157 24.91 -7.91 -8.01
CA ARG A 157 25.69 -8.34 -9.17
C ARG A 157 26.82 -9.27 -8.78
#